data_AF-A0A7M1PZX6-F1
#
_entry.id   AF-A0A7M1PZX6-F1
#
_cell.length_a   1.000
_cell.length_b   1.000
_cell.length_c   1.000
_cell.angle_alpha   90.00
_cell.angle_beta   90.00
_cell.angle_gamma   90.00
#
_symmetry.space_group_name_H-M   'P 1'
#
loop_
_entity.id
_entity.type
_entity.pdbx_description
1 polymer ?
#
loop_
_entity_poly.entity_id
_entity_poly.type
_entity_poly.pdbx_seq_one_letter_code
_entity_poly.pdbx_strand_id
1 'polypeptide(L)' 'MSISKMQHKVKEFVDSYNLQTDLATRLLDLVSEVGELSKEVLKATSYGKKDIELTENFSSELGDVFLHYYA' A
#
# COMPACT_ATOMS: atom_id res chain seq x y z
N MET A 1 -15.37 -0.29 9.08
CA MET A 1 -15.25 -1.62 8.43
C MET A 1 -14.05 -2.32 9.06
N SER A 2 -14.09 -3.63 9.35
CA SER A 2 -12.89 -4.31 9.91
C SER A 2 -11.83 -4.51 8.83
N ILE A 3 -10.56 -4.65 9.22
CA ILE A 3 -9.46 -4.95 8.30
C ILE A 3 -9.76 -6.20 7.47
N SER A 4 -10.27 -7.25 8.11
CA SER A 4 -10.69 -8.48 7.41
C SER A 4 -11.77 -8.23 6.35
N LYS A 5 -12.78 -7.40 6.63
CA LYS A 5 -13.80 -7.03 5.63
C LYS A 5 -13.23 -6.19 4.48
N MET A 6 -12.24 -5.33 4.75
CA MET A 6 -11.56 -4.55 3.72
C MET A 6 -10.68 -5.43 2.83
N GLN A 7 -9.91 -6.33 3.43
CA GLN A 7 -9.09 -7.29 2.70
C GLN A 7 -9.97 -8.23 1.85
N HIS A 8 -11.14 -8.65 2.33
CA HIS A 8 -12.08 -9.42 1.50
C HIS A 8 -12.47 -8.69 0.20
N LYS A 9 -12.71 -7.38 0.27
CA LYS A 9 -12.98 -6.57 -0.94
C LYS A 9 -11.77 -6.49 -1.88
N VAL A 10 -10.56 -6.41 -1.32
CA VAL A 10 -9.32 -6.49 -2.12
C VAL A 10 -9.26 -7.84 -2.82
N LYS A 11 -9.55 -8.95 -2.13
CA LYS A 11 -9.61 -10.27 -2.74
C LYS A 11 -10.59 -10.32 -3.92
N GLU A 12 -11.82 -9.86 -3.72
CA GLU A 12 -12.85 -9.83 -4.75
C GLU A 12 -12.42 -9.00 -5.96
N PHE A 13 -11.74 -7.87 -5.73
CA PHE A 13 -11.17 -7.04 -6.79
C PHE A 13 -10.08 -7.79 -7.56
N VAL A 14 -9.09 -8.35 -6.86
CA VAL A 14 -7.99 -9.10 -7.50
C VAL A 14 -8.53 -10.30 -8.30
N ASP A 15 -9.51 -11.02 -7.77
CA ASP A 15 -10.19 -12.12 -8.46
C ASP A 15 -10.93 -11.63 -9.72
N SER A 16 -11.70 -10.55 -9.61
CA SER A 16 -12.52 -10.02 -10.71
C SER A 16 -11.70 -9.56 -11.91
N TYR A 17 -10.47 -9.11 -11.67
CA TYR A 17 -9.55 -8.61 -12.70
C TYR A 17 -8.39 -9.56 -13.02
N ASN A 18 -8.37 -10.78 -12.47
CA ASN A 18 -7.30 -11.77 -12.66
C ASN A 18 -5.89 -11.23 -12.31
N LEU A 19 -5.77 -10.46 -11.21
CA LEU A 19 -4.52 -9.84 -10.75
C LEU A 19 -3.75 -10.73 -9.73
N GLN A 20 -4.01 -12.04 -9.79
CA GLN A 20 -3.35 -13.00 -8.90
C GLN A 20 -1.87 -13.13 -9.25
N THR A 21 -1.03 -13.27 -8.23
CA THR A 21 0.41 -13.46 -8.38
C THR A 21 0.90 -14.47 -7.35
N ASP A 22 2.07 -15.05 -7.56
CA ASP A 22 2.65 -15.99 -6.61
C ASP A 22 3.13 -15.28 -5.34
N LEU A 23 3.36 -16.06 -4.28
CA LEU A 23 3.75 -15.53 -2.98
C LEU A 23 5.07 -14.73 -3.01
N ALA A 24 6.06 -15.16 -3.82
CA ALA A 24 7.34 -14.48 -3.89
C ALA A 24 7.20 -13.12 -4.57
N THR A 25 6.48 -13.07 -5.70
CA THR A 25 6.17 -11.82 -6.39
C THR A 25 5.34 -10.89 -5.48
N ARG A 26 4.33 -11.41 -4.78
CA ARG A 26 3.51 -10.62 -3.85
C ARG A 26 4.35 -9.97 -2.74
N LEU A 27 5.29 -10.73 -2.17
CA LEU A 27 6.19 -10.22 -1.14
C LEU A 27 7.09 -9.10 -1.68
N LEU A 28 7.59 -9.25 -2.91
CA LEU A 28 8.40 -8.21 -3.56
C LEU A 28 7.60 -6.95 -3.82
N ASP A 29 6.37 -7.07 -4.32
CA ASP A 29 5.48 -5.93 -4.53
C ASP A 29 5.21 -5.21 -3.20
N LEU A 30 4.84 -5.95 -2.15
CA LEU A 30 4.60 -5.36 -0.83
C LEU A 30 5.81 -4.57 -0.30
N VAL A 31 7.02 -5.11 -0.46
CA VAL A 31 8.25 -4.41 -0.06
C VAL A 31 8.47 -3.16 -0.91
N SER A 32 8.16 -3.23 -2.22
CA SER A 32 8.22 -2.08 -3.12
C SER A 32 7.28 -0.97 -2.66
N GLU A 33 6.00 -1.28 -2.42
CA GLU A 33 4.98 -0.31 -1.97
C GLU A 33 5.33 0.32 -0.61
N VAL A 34 5.93 -0.43 0.31
CA VAL A 34 6.44 0.13 1.57
C VAL A 34 7.57 1.13 1.31
N GLY A 35 8.40 0.89 0.29
CA GLY A 35 9.41 1.82 -0.19
C GLY A 35 8.79 3.09 -0.79
N GLU A 36 7.71 2.96 -1.58
CA GLU A 36 6.89 4.06 -2.10
C GLU A 36 6.38 4.96 -0.97
N LEU A 37 5.66 4.36 -0.01
CA LEU A 37 5.13 5.04 1.16
C LEU A 37 6.22 5.75 1.96
N SER A 38 7.38 5.12 2.12
CA SER A 38 8.54 5.71 2.79
C SER A 38 9.05 6.97 2.07
N LYS A 39 9.08 6.98 0.73
CA LYS A 39 9.43 8.18 -0.05
C LYS A 39 8.44 9.31 0.20
N GLU A 40 7.14 9.03 0.27
CA GLU A 40 6.14 10.06 0.54
C GLU A 40 6.23 10.62 1.95
N VAL A 41 6.58 9.81 2.96
CA VAL A 41 6.90 10.31 4.31
C VAL A 41 8.10 11.26 4.30
N LEU A 42 9.17 10.90 3.57
CA LEU A 42 10.34 11.78 3.44
C LEU A 42 9.97 13.11 2.78
N LYS A 43 9.19 13.09 1.69
CA LYS A 43 8.73 14.33 1.03
C LYS A 43 7.82 15.15 1.94
N ALA A 44 6.85 14.51 2.59
CA ALA A 44 5.88 15.14 3.49
C ALA A 44 6.55 15.84 4.68
N THR A 45 7.66 15.30 5.17
CA THR A 45 8.43 15.88 6.29
C THR A 45 9.53 16.83 5.84
N SER A 46 9.67 17.10 4.53
CA SER A 46 10.83 17.80 3.94
C SER A 46 12.16 17.18 4.42
N TYR A 47 12.23 15.86 4.38
CA TYR A 47 13.32 15.03 4.88
C TYR A 47 13.61 15.27 6.37
N GLY A 48 12.54 15.29 7.19
CA GLY A 48 12.62 15.47 8.64
C GLY A 48 12.79 16.91 9.15
N LYS A 49 12.65 17.91 8.27
CA LYS A 49 12.75 19.33 8.63
C LYS A 49 11.44 19.94 9.13
N LYS A 50 10.32 19.26 8.93
CA LYS A 50 9.01 19.65 9.44
C LYS A 50 8.21 18.43 9.90
N ASP A 51 7.16 18.68 10.68
CA ASP A 51 6.18 17.67 11.04
C ASP A 51 5.51 17.08 9.79
N ILE A 52 5.07 15.82 9.91
CA ILE A 52 4.41 15.14 8.81
C ILE A 52 3.06 15.79 8.51
N GLU A 53 2.83 16.06 7.23
CA GLU A 53 1.55 16.50 6.70
C GLU A 53 1.06 15.42 5.74
N LEU A 54 -0.09 14.82 6.03
CA LEU A 54 -0.64 13.75 5.22
C LEU A 54 -1.08 14.31 3.86
N THR A 55 -0.44 13.84 2.80
CA THR A 55 -0.75 14.23 1.42
C THR A 55 -1.69 13.21 0.78
N GLU A 56 -2.28 13.58 -0.36
CA GLU A 56 -3.03 12.65 -1.20
C GLU A 56 -2.14 11.48 -1.65
N ASN A 57 -0.88 11.76 -2.02
CA ASN A 57 0.08 10.72 -2.38
C ASN A 57 0.34 9.74 -1.23
N PHE A 58 0.52 10.22 0.01
CA PHE A 58 0.67 9.33 1.16
C PHE A 58 -0.51 8.37 1.29
N SER A 59 -1.72 8.88 1.05
CA SER A 59 -2.94 8.06 1.11
C SER A 59 -3.01 7.05 -0.05
N SER A 60 -2.51 7.42 -1.23
CA SER A 60 -2.38 6.52 -2.38
C SER A 60 -1.43 5.35 -2.06
N GLU A 61 -0.19 5.65 -1.67
CA GLU A 61 0.82 4.62 -1.40
C GLU A 61 0.43 3.72 -0.23
N LEU A 62 -0.27 4.26 0.77
CA LEU A 62 -0.83 3.46 1.86
C LEU A 62 -1.90 2.48 1.35
N GLY A 63 -2.67 2.90 0.35
CA GLY A 63 -3.64 2.05 -0.36
C GLY A 63 -2.95 0.91 -1.12
N ASP A 64 -1.84 1.19 -1.78
CA ASP A 64 -1.07 0.20 -2.53
C ASP A 64 -0.45 -0.84 -1.58
N VAL A 65 0.16 -0.40 -0.48
CA VAL A 65 0.60 -1.31 0.61
C VAL A 65 -0.55 -2.18 1.10
N PHE A 66 -1.74 -1.60 1.29
CA PHE A 66 -2.91 -2.34 1.75
C PHE A 66 -3.40 -3.37 0.72
N LEU A 67 -3.31 -3.07 -0.57
CA LEU A 67 -3.67 -3.99 -1.65
C LEU A 67 -2.73 -5.20 -1.68
N HIS A 68 -1.43 -4.99 -1.52
CA HIS A 68 -0.42 -6.05 -1.53
C HIS A 68 -0.25 -6.80 -0.20
N TYR A 69 -0.88 -6.34 0.88
CA TYR A 69 -0.93 -7.05 2.16
C TYR A 69 -1.73 -8.36 2.11
N TYR A 70 -2.59 -8.55 1.10
CA TYR A 70 -3.40 -9.75 0.97
C TYR A 70 -2.53 -11.02 0.83
N ALA A 71 -2.86 -12.06 1.60
CA ALA A 71 -2.28 -13.41 1.53
C ALA A 71 -3.29 -14.42 0.95
#